data_AF-A0A0F9FLY6-F1
#
_entry.id   AF-A0A0F9FLY6-F1
#
_cell.length_a   1.000
_cell.length_b   1.000
_cell.length_c   1.000
_cell.angle_alpha   90.00
_cell.angle_beta   90.00
_cell.angle_gamma   90.00
#
_symmetry.space_group_name_H-M   'P 1'
#
loop_
_entity.id
_entity.type
_entity.pdbx_description
1 polymer ?
#
loop_
_entity_poly.entity_id
_entity_poly.type
_entity_poly.pdbx_seq_one_letter_code
_entity_poly.pdbx_strand_id
1 'polypeptide(L)'
;MEPPSSLLIDSAIIAACILAVAVLSAAESSFISVNKIRIRSLVDSGDKRAVAVQKILDNHDRLFSAVILSGNLFTILATSIGTAMMIRMLGPEMGIVAATVLLTFLTVVFGELTPKTFAVTHSERLSLFLARPVSFYIKLISPLIWVFHSASMIILKTLGVKERPVRHSLPRKRSRP
;
A
#
# COMPACT_ATOMS: atom_id res chain seq x y z
N MET A 1 -22.34 28.98 8.19
CA MET A 1 -22.59 27.73 7.44
C MET A 1 -21.77 27.79 6.18
N GLU A 2 -20.85 26.85 5.98
CA GLU A 2 -20.13 26.74 4.71
C GLU A 2 -21.04 26.25 3.59
N PRO A 3 -20.72 26.56 2.32
CA PRO A 3 -21.56 26.15 1.20
C PRO A 3 -21.60 24.61 1.08
N PRO A 4 -22.75 24.02 0.72
CA PRO A 4 -22.91 22.56 0.62
C PRO A 4 -21.93 21.89 -0.37
N SER A 5 -21.36 22.66 -1.31
CA SER A 5 -20.30 22.21 -2.21
C SER A 5 -19.02 21.79 -1.47
N SER A 6 -18.68 22.42 -0.33
CA SER A 6 -17.48 22.09 0.45
C SER A 6 -17.56 20.67 1.04
N LEU A 7 -18.69 20.31 1.64
CA LEU A 7 -18.92 18.99 2.23
C LEU A 7 -18.88 17.87 1.18
N LEU A 8 -19.38 18.14 -0.03
CA LEU A 8 -19.31 17.19 -1.14
C LEU A 8 -17.87 16.96 -1.59
N ILE A 9 -17.06 18.02 -1.65
CA ILE A 9 -15.64 17.92 -2.00
C ILE A 9 -14.89 17.11 -0.93
N ASP A 10 -15.09 17.40 0.35
CA ASP A 10 -14.45 16.68 1.45
C ASP A 10 -14.82 15.19 1.43
N SER A 11 -16.10 14.88 1.26
CA SER A 11 -16.60 13.51 1.15
C SER A 11 -16.01 12.77 -0.05
N ALA A 12 -15.87 13.44 -1.20
CA ALA A 12 -15.27 12.87 -2.40
C ALA A 12 -13.76 12.58 -2.19
N ILE A 13 -13.04 13.49 -1.52
CA ILE A 13 -11.62 13.28 -1.19
C ILE A 13 -11.46 12.10 -0.23
N ILE A 14 -12.29 12.00 0.81
CA ILE A 14 -12.28 10.88 1.76
C ILE A 14 -12.53 9.56 1.03
N ALA A 15 -13.56 9.51 0.18
CA ALA A 15 -13.87 8.31 -0.60
C ALA A 15 -12.72 7.91 -1.54
N ALA A 16 -12.10 8.87 -2.21
CA ALA A 16 -10.94 8.63 -3.07
C ALA A 16 -9.74 8.10 -2.27
N CYS A 17 -9.49 8.63 -1.07
CA CYS A 17 -8.43 8.14 -0.18
C CYS A 17 -8.70 6.70 0.26
N ILE A 18 -9.91 6.38 0.72
CA ILE A 18 -10.28 5.01 1.13
C ILE A 18 -10.14 4.04 -0.04
N LEU A 19 -10.55 4.44 -1.25
CA LEU A 19 -10.39 3.61 -2.44
C LEU A 19 -8.91 3.38 -2.79
N ALA A 20 -8.06 4.40 -2.63
CA ALA A 20 -6.62 4.25 -2.83
C ALA A 20 -6.02 3.25 -1.82
N VAL A 21 -6.39 3.34 -0.53
CA VAL A 21 -5.99 2.37 0.50
C VAL A 21 -6.48 0.97 0.15
N ALA A 22 -7.73 0.84 -0.30
CA ALA A 22 -8.33 -0.44 -0.71
C ALA A 22 -7.56 -1.11 -1.84
N VAL A 23 -7.24 -0.37 -2.90
CA VAL A 23 -6.51 -0.89 -4.06
C VAL A 23 -5.09 -1.32 -3.66
N LEU A 24 -4.38 -0.52 -2.87
CA LEU A 24 -3.01 -0.82 -2.44
C LEU A 24 -2.95 -2.01 -1.47
N SER A 25 -3.89 -2.09 -0.53
CA SER A 25 -4.02 -3.20 0.42
C SER A 25 -4.40 -4.51 -0.28
N ALA A 26 -5.34 -4.44 -1.24
CA ALA A 26 -5.69 -5.59 -2.08
C ALA A 26 -4.51 -6.03 -2.96
N ALA A 27 -3.79 -5.08 -3.55
CA ALA A 27 -2.58 -5.36 -4.32
C ALA A 27 -1.58 -6.14 -3.47
N GLU A 28 -1.17 -5.62 -2.31
CA GLU A 28 -0.25 -6.27 -1.38
C GLU A 28 -0.67 -7.71 -1.08
N SER A 29 -1.90 -7.90 -0.61
CA SER A 29 -2.40 -9.22 -0.23
C SER A 29 -2.45 -10.18 -1.42
N SER A 30 -2.80 -9.69 -2.62
CA SER A 30 -2.80 -10.51 -3.84
C SER A 30 -1.38 -10.96 -4.23
N PHE A 31 -0.37 -10.09 -4.13
CA PHE A 31 1.02 -10.46 -4.41
C PHE A 31 1.57 -11.42 -3.37
N ILE A 32 1.28 -11.23 -2.08
CA ILE A 32 1.78 -12.12 -1.02
C ILE A 32 1.18 -13.52 -1.13
N SER A 33 -0.10 -13.63 -1.47
CA SER A 33 -0.84 -14.90 -1.49
C SER A 33 -0.83 -15.64 -2.82
N VAL A 34 -0.30 -15.04 -3.90
CA VAL A 34 -0.30 -15.70 -5.22
C VAL A 34 0.61 -16.92 -5.26
N ASN A 35 0.18 -17.96 -5.98
CA ASN A 35 0.99 -19.15 -6.22
C ASN A 35 2.19 -18.83 -7.14
N LYS A 36 3.39 -18.78 -6.55
CA LYS A 36 4.64 -18.44 -7.25
C LYS A 36 5.00 -19.44 -8.36
N ILE A 37 4.66 -20.72 -8.21
CA ILE A 37 4.90 -21.75 -9.23
C ILE A 37 4.05 -21.45 -10.47
N ARG A 38 2.79 -21.09 -10.25
CA ARG A 38 1.86 -20.74 -11.33
C ARG A 38 2.30 -19.47 -12.07
N ILE A 39 2.73 -18.43 -11.35
CA ILE A 39 3.27 -17.22 -11.96
C ILE A 39 4.53 -17.52 -12.80
N ARG A 40 5.43 -18.37 -12.31
CA ARG A 40 6.61 -18.78 -13.08
C ARG A 40 6.24 -19.51 -14.37
N SER A 41 5.29 -20.43 -14.32
CA SER A 41 4.77 -21.11 -15.51
C SER A 41 4.18 -20.13 -16.54
N LEU A 42 3.47 -19.08 -16.08
CA LEU A 42 2.95 -18.03 -16.97
C LEU A 42 4.06 -17.16 -17.57
N VAL A 43 5.13 -16.89 -16.81
CA VAL A 43 6.34 -16.22 -17.32
C VAL A 43 7.00 -17.04 -18.43
N ASP A 44 7.19 -18.35 -18.20
CA ASP A 44 7.80 -19.25 -19.17
C ASP A 44 6.94 -19.37 -20.45
N SER A 45 5.61 -19.19 -20.31
CA SER A 45 4.65 -19.14 -21.42
C SER A 45 4.59 -17.77 -22.12
N GLY A 46 5.40 -16.79 -21.69
CA GLY A 46 5.52 -15.47 -22.33
C GLY A 46 4.53 -14.40 -21.84
N ASP A 47 3.81 -14.61 -20.73
CA ASP A 47 2.88 -13.61 -20.20
C ASP A 47 3.62 -12.40 -19.59
N LYS A 48 3.52 -11.25 -20.27
CA LYS A 48 4.14 -9.99 -19.84
C LYS A 48 3.61 -9.44 -18.51
N ARG A 49 2.39 -9.81 -18.09
CA ARG A 49 1.83 -9.43 -16.78
C ARG A 49 2.47 -10.28 -15.69
N ALA A 50 2.64 -11.59 -15.93
CA ALA A 50 3.31 -12.48 -15.00
C ALA A 50 4.77 -12.06 -14.76
N VAL A 51 5.46 -11.55 -15.77
CA VAL A 51 6.81 -10.98 -15.62
C VAL A 51 6.81 -9.79 -14.65
N ALA A 52 5.79 -8.93 -14.71
CA ALA A 52 5.66 -7.79 -13.80
C ALA A 52 5.33 -8.26 -12.37
N VAL A 53 4.46 -9.26 -12.21
CA VAL A 53 4.20 -9.90 -10.91
C VAL A 53 5.50 -10.44 -10.32
N GLN A 54 6.27 -11.22 -11.09
CA GLN A 54 7.54 -11.80 -10.64
C GLN A 54 8.52 -10.72 -10.15
N LYS A 55 8.65 -9.60 -10.88
CA LYS A 55 9.53 -8.48 -10.48
C LYS A 55 9.12 -7.84 -9.16
N ILE A 56 7.81 -7.73 -8.90
CA ILE A 56 7.28 -7.22 -7.63
C ILE A 56 7.61 -8.22 -6.51
N LEU A 57 7.38 -9.52 -6.74
CA LEU A 57 7.68 -10.58 -5.75
C LEU A 57 9.17 -10.64 -5.41
N ASP A 58 10.05 -10.42 -6.39
CA ASP A 58 11.50 -10.39 -6.19
C ASP A 58 11.95 -9.18 -5.36
N ASN A 59 11.13 -8.12 -5.29
CA ASN A 59 11.40 -6.89 -4.55
C ASN A 59 10.28 -6.58 -3.54
N HIS A 60 9.86 -7.59 -2.78
CA HIS A 60 8.74 -7.47 -1.85
C HIS A 60 8.92 -6.32 -0.85
N ASP A 61 10.15 -6.06 -0.38
CA ASP A 61 10.43 -4.95 0.55
C ASP A 61 9.99 -3.59 0.00
N ARG A 62 10.11 -3.37 -1.32
CA ARG A 62 9.67 -2.13 -1.96
C ARG A 62 8.15 -2.03 -2.05
N LEU A 63 7.47 -3.14 -2.33
CA LEU A 63 6.01 -3.20 -2.30
C LEU A 63 5.50 -2.90 -0.89
N PHE A 64 6.05 -3.59 0.11
CA PHE A 64 5.68 -3.42 1.52
C PHE A 64 5.89 -1.98 1.99
N SER A 65 7.06 -1.40 1.68
CA SER A 65 7.36 0.00 2.00
C SER A 65 6.39 0.97 1.32
N ALA A 66 6.06 0.73 0.04
CA ALA A 66 5.10 1.56 -0.68
C ALA A 66 3.72 1.49 -0.06
N VAL A 67 3.23 0.29 0.26
CA VAL A 67 1.89 0.07 0.81
C VAL A 67 1.76 0.68 2.20
N ILE A 68 2.73 0.48 3.09
CA ILE A 68 2.72 1.09 4.44
C ILE A 68 2.70 2.61 4.35
N LEU A 69 3.63 3.19 3.60
CA LEU A 69 3.75 4.64 3.50
C LEU A 69 2.47 5.27 2.95
N SER A 70 1.91 4.65 1.90
CA SER A 70 0.74 5.17 1.20
C SER A 70 -0.54 4.92 1.97
N GLY A 71 -0.67 3.76 2.61
CA GLY A 71 -1.78 3.42 3.49
C GLY A 71 -1.88 4.44 4.64
N ASN A 72 -0.77 4.71 5.32
CA ASN A 72 -0.73 5.73 6.35
C ASN A 72 -1.05 7.13 5.80
N LEU A 73 -0.46 7.51 4.66
CA LEU A 73 -0.71 8.81 4.05
C LEU A 73 -2.21 9.03 3.76
N PHE A 74 -2.84 8.12 3.02
CA PHE A 74 -4.25 8.26 2.65
C PHE A 74 -5.19 8.09 3.84
N THR A 75 -4.89 7.21 4.79
CA THR A 75 -5.68 7.09 6.03
C THR A 75 -5.61 8.37 6.85
N ILE A 76 -4.41 8.95 7.06
CA ILE A 76 -4.25 10.20 7.80
C ILE A 76 -4.95 11.36 7.08
N LEU A 77 -4.85 11.43 5.76
CA LEU A 77 -5.55 12.46 4.97
C LEU A 77 -7.07 12.32 5.11
N ALA A 78 -7.61 11.11 4.94
CA ALA A 78 -9.04 10.84 5.07
C ALA A 78 -9.55 11.15 6.48
N THR A 79 -8.82 10.72 7.52
CA THR A 79 -9.23 10.96 8.91
C THR A 79 -9.11 12.42 9.31
N SER A 80 -8.08 13.13 8.84
CA SER A 80 -7.90 14.56 9.13
C SER A 80 -9.02 15.41 8.50
N ILE A 81 -9.30 15.19 7.22
CA ILE A 81 -10.39 15.89 6.50
C ILE A 81 -11.74 15.50 7.10
N GLY A 82 -11.99 14.20 7.31
CA GLY A 82 -13.24 13.72 7.89
C GLY A 82 -13.47 14.22 9.32
N THR A 83 -12.42 14.35 10.14
CA THR A 83 -12.54 14.93 11.48
C THR A 83 -12.90 16.41 11.41
N ALA A 84 -12.23 17.17 10.54
CA ALA A 84 -12.56 18.58 10.34
C ALA A 84 -14.01 18.76 9.84
N MET A 85 -14.45 17.92 8.90
CA MET A 85 -15.83 17.90 8.39
C MET A 85 -16.83 17.60 9.50
N MET A 86 -16.60 16.58 10.33
CA MET A 86 -17.52 16.18 11.40
C MET A 86 -17.59 17.20 12.53
N ILE A 87 -16.46 17.85 12.88
CA ILE A 87 -16.45 18.97 13.85
C ILE A 87 -17.34 20.11 13.35
N ARG A 88 -17.30 20.43 12.06
CA ARG A 88 -18.14 21.49 11.46
C ARG A 88 -19.63 21.12 11.50
N MET A 89 -19.97 19.83 11.40
CA MET A 89 -21.35 19.36 11.36
C MET A 89 -21.97 19.13 12.75
N LEU A 90 -21.20 18.59 13.70
CA LEU A 90 -21.71 18.11 14.99
C LEU A 90 -21.15 18.89 16.19
N GLY A 91 -20.27 19.87 15.95
CA GLY A 91 -19.51 20.56 16.98
C GLY A 91 -18.25 19.79 17.43
N PRO A 92 -17.37 20.42 18.24
CA PRO A 92 -16.05 19.85 18.55
C PRO A 92 -16.10 18.50 19.27
N GLU A 93 -16.89 18.39 20.34
CA GLU A 93 -16.89 17.18 21.18
C GLU A 93 -17.51 15.98 20.45
N MET A 94 -18.75 16.14 19.97
CA MET A 94 -19.46 15.07 19.26
C MET A 94 -18.85 14.78 17.89
N GLY A 95 -18.33 15.80 17.20
CA GLY A 95 -17.70 15.65 15.89
C GLY A 95 -16.44 14.81 15.94
N ILE A 96 -15.56 15.02 16.94
CA ILE A 96 -14.35 14.21 17.12
C ILE A 96 -14.70 12.74 17.41
N VAL A 97 -15.63 12.49 18.32
CA VAL A 97 -16.05 11.12 18.68
C VAL A 97 -16.69 10.42 17.48
N ALA A 98 -17.62 11.09 16.80
CA ALA A 98 -18.30 10.54 15.64
C ALA A 98 -17.33 10.29 14.47
N ALA A 99 -16.40 11.21 14.19
CA ALA A 99 -15.36 11.03 13.19
C ALA A 99 -14.47 9.84 13.50
N THR A 100 -14.03 9.72 14.76
CA THR A 100 -13.13 8.64 15.18
C THR A 100 -13.79 7.28 14.95
N VAL A 101 -15.03 7.09 15.40
CA VAL A 101 -15.75 5.82 15.24
C VAL A 101 -16.06 5.54 13.78
N LEU A 102 -16.64 6.52 13.07
CA LEU A 102 -17.09 6.35 11.68
C LEU A 102 -15.90 6.14 10.74
N LEU A 103 -14.88 6.98 10.82
CA LEU A 103 -13.74 6.90 9.90
C LEU A 103 -12.91 5.66 10.19
N THR A 104 -12.74 5.24 11.45
CA THR A 104 -12.09 3.95 11.76
C THR A 104 -12.84 2.79 11.13
N PHE A 105 -14.17 2.74 11.29
CA PHE A 105 -14.98 1.71 10.65
C PHE A 105 -14.82 1.74 9.13
N LEU A 106 -14.92 2.93 8.52
CA LEU A 106 -14.83 3.07 7.07
C LEU A 106 -13.45 2.69 6.52
N THR A 107 -12.36 3.21 7.09
CA THR A 107 -11.00 2.93 6.61
C THR A 107 -10.60 1.49 6.86
N VAL A 108 -10.94 0.92 8.01
CA VAL A 108 -10.56 -0.47 8.34
C VAL A 108 -11.39 -1.45 7.52
N VAL A 109 -12.72 -1.31 7.46
CA VAL A 109 -13.56 -2.27 6.74
C VAL A 109 -13.36 -2.13 5.24
N PHE A 110 -13.56 -0.93 4.68
CA PHE A 110 -13.55 -0.74 3.23
C PHE A 110 -12.16 -0.51 2.65
N GLY A 111 -11.24 0.06 3.42
CA GLY A 111 -9.86 0.30 2.98
C GLY A 111 -8.94 -0.90 3.18
N GLU A 112 -9.16 -1.72 4.21
CA GLU A 112 -8.18 -2.76 4.57
C GLU A 112 -8.76 -4.17 4.62
N LEU A 113 -9.65 -4.46 5.57
CA LEU A 113 -10.10 -5.82 5.85
C LEU A 113 -10.81 -6.47 4.66
N THR A 114 -11.83 -5.81 4.10
CA THR A 114 -12.59 -6.35 2.98
C THR A 114 -11.72 -6.51 1.72
N PRO A 115 -10.95 -5.49 1.28
CA PRO A 115 -10.09 -5.62 0.10
C PRO A 115 -8.99 -6.69 0.27
N LYS A 116 -8.36 -6.79 1.45
CA LYS A 116 -7.34 -7.80 1.72
C LYS A 116 -7.93 -9.21 1.66
N THR A 117 -9.09 -9.42 2.29
CA THR A 117 -9.78 -10.72 2.28
C THR A 117 -10.19 -11.13 0.87
N PHE A 118 -10.75 -10.19 0.09
CA PHE A 118 -11.09 -10.43 -1.31
C PHE A 118 -9.86 -10.73 -2.16
N ALA A 119 -8.75 -10.06 -1.89
CA ALA A 119 -7.51 -10.24 -2.63
C ALA A 119 -6.86 -11.61 -2.43
N VAL A 120 -6.93 -12.16 -1.22
CA VAL A 120 -6.39 -13.50 -0.93
C VAL A 120 -7.13 -14.58 -1.74
N THR A 121 -8.44 -14.47 -1.86
CA THR A 121 -9.26 -15.45 -2.62
C THR A 121 -9.11 -15.33 -4.13
N HIS A 122 -8.72 -14.14 -4.65
CA HIS A 122 -8.58 -13.85 -6.07
C HIS A 122 -7.14 -13.46 -6.47
N SER A 123 -6.16 -14.01 -5.75
CA SER A 123 -4.76 -13.54 -5.76
C SER A 123 -4.09 -13.58 -7.14
N GLU A 124 -4.28 -14.65 -7.93
CA GLU A 124 -3.71 -14.74 -9.29
C GLU A 124 -4.28 -13.67 -10.22
N ARG A 125 -5.61 -13.53 -10.28
CA ARG A 125 -6.26 -12.57 -11.18
C ARG A 125 -5.91 -11.13 -10.81
N LEU A 126 -5.95 -10.80 -9.51
CA LEU A 126 -5.68 -9.45 -9.03
C LEU A 126 -4.20 -9.09 -9.14
N SER A 127 -3.28 -10.00 -8.79
CA SER A 127 -1.84 -9.74 -8.94
C SER A 127 -1.47 -9.47 -10.40
N LEU A 128 -1.99 -10.26 -11.35
CA LEU A 128 -1.75 -10.04 -12.79
C LEU A 128 -2.35 -8.73 -13.30
N PHE A 129 -3.55 -8.35 -12.82
CA PHE A 129 -4.23 -7.11 -13.20
C PHE A 129 -3.50 -5.87 -12.63
N LEU A 130 -3.11 -5.93 -11.36
CA LEU A 130 -2.53 -4.82 -10.61
C LEU A 130 -1.01 -4.69 -10.79
N ALA A 131 -0.33 -5.69 -11.35
CA ALA A 131 1.13 -5.70 -11.50
C ALA A 131 1.70 -4.43 -12.14
N ARG A 132 1.12 -3.97 -13.25
CA ARG A 132 1.62 -2.78 -13.95
C ARG A 132 1.26 -1.47 -13.23
N PRO A 133 -0.02 -1.22 -12.84
CA PRO A 133 -0.36 -0.05 -12.05
C PRO A 133 0.48 0.09 -10.78
N VAL A 134 0.66 -1.01 -10.03
CA VAL A 134 1.41 -1.02 -8.78
C VAL A 134 2.90 -0.82 -9.03
N SER A 135 3.47 -1.42 -10.08
CA SER A 135 4.88 -1.16 -10.44
C SER A 135 5.12 0.33 -10.75
N PHE A 136 4.21 0.97 -11.48
CA PHE A 136 4.29 2.40 -11.77
C PHE A 136 4.17 3.23 -10.49
N TYR A 137 3.21 2.88 -9.62
CA TYR A 137 3.01 3.53 -8.34
C TYR A 137 4.23 3.42 -7.41
N ILE A 138 4.82 2.23 -7.28
CA ILE A 138 6.05 2.02 -6.52
C ILE A 138 7.16 2.93 -7.04
N LYS A 139 7.32 3.05 -8.37
CA LYS A 139 8.31 3.94 -8.98
C LYS A 139 8.04 5.42 -8.64
N LEU A 140 6.78 5.83 -8.65
CA LEU A 140 6.36 7.19 -8.32
C LEU A 140 6.63 7.55 -6.85
N ILE A 141 6.35 6.63 -5.91
CA ILE A 141 6.50 6.87 -4.47
C ILE A 141 7.92 6.55 -3.96
N SER A 142 8.75 5.89 -4.75
CA SER A 142 10.15 5.56 -4.44
C SER A 142 11.00 6.71 -3.86
N PRO A 143 10.97 7.96 -4.39
CA PRO A 143 11.72 9.05 -3.77
C PRO A 143 11.27 9.33 -2.34
N LEU A 144 9.96 9.24 -2.06
CA LEU A 144 9.43 9.41 -0.71
C LEU A 144 9.84 8.25 0.19
N ILE A 145 9.76 7.00 -0.30
CA ILE A 145 10.27 5.82 0.43
C ILE A 145 11.73 6.03 0.83
N TRP A 146 12.57 6.53 -0.09
CA TRP A 146 13.99 6.77 0.20
C TRP A 146 14.20 7.77 1.33
N VAL A 147 13.42 8.85 1.39
CA VAL A 147 13.50 9.85 2.48
C VAL A 147 13.16 9.19 3.82
N PHE A 148 12.04 8.48 3.90
CA PHE A 148 11.61 7.81 5.14
C PHE A 148 12.58 6.70 5.56
N HIS A 149 13.07 5.91 4.60
CA HIS A 149 14.07 4.89 4.86
C HIS A 149 15.37 5.50 5.40
N SER A 150 15.82 6.63 4.84
CA SER A 150 17.01 7.34 5.32
C SER A 150 16.82 7.85 6.75
N ALA A 151 15.65 8.36 7.09
CA ALA A 151 15.32 8.76 8.46
C ALA A 151 15.36 7.56 9.43
N SER A 152 14.72 6.45 9.07
CA SER A 152 14.77 5.20 9.86
C SER A 152 16.20 4.70 10.06
N MET A 153 17.03 4.80 9.02
CA MET A 153 18.44 4.39 9.07
C MET A 153 19.29 5.24 10.00
N ILE A 154 19.02 6.54 10.09
CA ILE A 154 19.69 7.42 11.05
C ILE A 154 19.34 6.97 12.48
N ILE A 155 18.06 6.68 12.75
CA ILE A 155 17.59 6.21 14.06
C ILE A 155 18.18 4.84 14.40
N LEU A 156 18.22 3.90 13.45
CA LEU A 156 18.79 2.57 13.70
C LEU A 156 20.30 2.64 13.99
N LYS A 157 21.01 3.54 13.32
CA LYS A 157 22.44 3.81 13.60
C LYS A 157 22.65 4.38 15.00
N THR A 158 21.79 5.28 15.47
CA THR A 158 21.90 5.82 16.85
C THR A 158 21.59 4.77 17.92
N LEU A 159 20.76 3.77 17.60
CA LEU A 159 20.46 2.62 18.46
C LEU A 159 21.52 1.50 18.39
N GLY A 160 22.59 1.67 17.62
CA GLY A 160 23.68 0.69 17.51
C GLY A 160 23.35 -0.55 16.68
N VAL A 161 22.27 -0.52 15.89
CA VAL A 161 21.91 -1.62 14.98
C VAL A 161 22.87 -1.61 13.79
N LYS A 162 23.75 -2.61 13.72
CA LYS A 162 24.62 -2.85 12.56
C LYS A 162 23.82 -3.61 11.50
N GLU A 163 23.58 -2.98 10.36
CA GLU A 163 22.95 -3.65 9.23
C GLU A 163 23.75 -4.89 8.80
N ARG A 164 23.06 -6.02 8.59
CA ARG A 164 23.61 -7.09 7.76
C ARG A 164 23.33 -6.70 6.31
N PRO A 165 24.35 -6.55 5.44
CA PRO A 165 24.11 -6.26 4.04
C PRO A 165 23.23 -7.37 3.45
N VAL A 166 22.13 -6.99 2.81
CA VAL A 166 21.26 -7.89 2.07
C VAL A 166 22.14 -8.60 1.04
N ARG A 167 22.43 -9.89 1.29
CA ARG A 167 23.27 -10.71 0.42
C ARG A 167 22.53 -10.87 -0.90
N HIS A 168 22.84 -10.04 -1.89
CA HIS A 168 22.66 -10.44 -3.28
C HIS A 168 23.57 -11.65 -3.48
N SER A 169 22.96 -12.84 -3.47
CA SER A 169 23.57 -14.08 -3.90
C SER A 169 23.96 -13.94 -5.37
N LEU A 170 25.18 -13.44 -5.59
CA LEU A 170 25.86 -13.60 -6.87
C LEU A 170 25.83 -15.09 -7.20
N PRO A 171 25.35 -15.50 -8.39
CA PRO A 171 25.38 -16.89 -8.78
C PRO A 171 26.84 -17.34 -8.78
N ARG A 172 27.16 -18.35 -7.97
CA ARG A 172 28.46 -19.03 -8.02
C ARG A 172 28.65 -19.50 -9.46
N LYS A 173 29.49 -18.78 -10.20
CA LYS A 173 30.04 -19.25 -11.47
C LYS A 173 30.73 -20.57 -11.15
N ARG A 174 30.13 -21.69 -11.58
CA ARG A 174 30.77 -23.01 -11.53
C ARG A 174 32.03 -22.92 -12.39
N SER A 175 33.18 -22.72 -11.77
CA SER A 175 34.46 -23.04 -12.38
C SER A 175 34.59 -24.56 -12.37
N ARG A 176 34.25 -25.19 -13.50
CA ARG A 176 34.85 -26.48 -13.87
C ARG A 176 36.20 -26.16 -14.51
N PRO A 177 37.25 -26.86 -14.11
CA PRO A 177 37.87 -27.84 -14.99
C PRO A 177 37.64 -29.26 -14.49
#